data_AF-A0A1G1YSX3-F1
#
_entry.id   AF-A0A1G1YSX3-F1
#
_cell.length_a   1.000
_cell.length_b   1.000
_cell.length_c   1.000
_cell.angle_alpha   90.00
_cell.angle_beta   90.00
_cell.angle_gamma   90.00
#
_symmetry.space_group_name_H-M   'P 1'
#
loop_
_entity.id
_entity.type
_entity.pdbx_description
1 polymer ?
#
loop_
_entity_poly.entity_id
_entity_poly.type
_entity_poly.pdbx_seq_one_letter_code
_entity_poly.pdbx_strand_id
1 'polypeptide(L)'
;MVDRGLYYMLQLHFTPEWFNGWDLVLDTIGLVIALLIAAFSWRIYNMHKENRYAYFALAFVCIAVGFGFKLLTNGIYYFEPIRDVAAGVLKPVAGPRLAFADLFYRAGFFLEMAPWLGGLLLLFFISQKPRERLHKYYELTQIGLFVYLILLISVVSNFTFFVFYLTSTVLLSLIVLNYYKNYLNNGNSNTLRVMWAFMLMLCAHVLFVFVFLWSGLYFFGEVLLLAGFLVLLLTYTRVVAFRGVKRVA
;
A
#
# COMPACT_ATOMS: atom_id res chain seq x y z
N MET A 1 12.46 -23.28 34.03
CA MET A 1 11.08 -22.86 33.71
C MET A 1 11.15 -21.42 33.21
N VAL A 2 11.32 -21.25 31.90
CA VAL A 2 11.38 -19.92 31.27
C VAL A 2 9.95 -19.45 31.08
N ASP A 3 9.71 -18.24 31.54
CA ASP A 3 8.42 -17.58 31.68
C ASP A 3 7.66 -17.52 30.34
N ARG A 4 6.64 -18.37 30.18
CA ARG A 4 5.78 -18.41 28.98
C ARG A 4 4.85 -17.19 28.88
N GLY A 5 4.87 -16.29 29.88
CA GLY A 5 4.05 -15.08 29.91
C GLY A 5 4.47 -13.98 28.92
N LEU A 6 5.71 -14.01 28.43
CA LEU A 6 6.24 -12.97 27.52
C LEU A 6 5.86 -13.14 26.03
N TYR A 7 5.32 -14.31 25.64
CA TYR A 7 4.94 -14.60 24.24
C TYR A 7 3.50 -14.20 23.89
N TYR A 8 2.71 -13.72 24.85
CA TYR A 8 1.41 -13.12 24.57
C TYR A 8 1.51 -11.67 24.07
N MET A 9 2.73 -11.10 24.03
CA MET A 9 2.94 -9.81 23.40
C MET A 9 2.84 -9.95 21.87
N LEU A 10 1.65 -9.64 21.36
CA LEU A 10 1.39 -9.19 19.99
C LEU A 10 1.52 -10.33 18.94
N GLN A 11 0.58 -11.27 18.94
CA GLN A 11 0.21 -12.01 17.71
C GLN A 11 -0.42 -11.04 16.70
N LEU A 12 0.36 -10.10 16.19
CA LEU A 12 -0.04 -9.22 15.08
C LEU A 12 0.24 -9.86 13.71
N HIS A 13 1.07 -10.90 13.67
CA HIS A 13 1.45 -11.58 12.45
C HIS A 13 0.61 -12.83 12.26
N PHE A 14 -0.29 -12.76 11.27
CA PHE A 14 -1.04 -13.92 10.81
C PHE A 14 -0.37 -14.63 9.62
N THR A 15 0.91 -14.38 9.39
CA THR A 15 1.70 -15.05 8.36
C THR A 15 1.88 -16.53 8.71
N PRO A 16 1.61 -17.47 7.78
CA PRO A 16 1.92 -18.87 7.99
C PRO A 16 3.41 -19.10 8.24
N GLU A 17 3.76 -19.97 9.19
CA GLU A 17 5.16 -20.24 9.54
C GLU A 17 6.03 -20.65 8.34
N TRP A 18 5.47 -21.42 7.41
CA TRP A 18 6.16 -21.86 6.19
C TRP A 18 6.41 -20.73 5.19
N PHE A 19 5.71 -19.60 5.32
CA PHE A 19 5.79 -18.45 4.42
C PHE A 19 6.60 -17.29 5.01
N ASN A 20 6.97 -17.36 6.30
CA ASN A 20 7.80 -16.36 6.95
C ASN A 20 9.13 -16.18 6.19
N GLY A 21 9.45 -14.95 5.82
CA GLY A 21 10.65 -14.58 5.06
C GLY A 21 10.45 -14.63 3.54
N TRP A 22 9.57 -15.49 3.02
CA TRP A 22 9.20 -15.48 1.60
C TRP A 22 8.29 -14.29 1.26
N ASP A 23 7.46 -13.86 2.21
CA ASP A 23 6.70 -12.61 2.15
C ASP A 23 7.61 -11.40 1.87
N LEU A 24 8.78 -11.32 2.52
CA LEU A 24 9.76 -10.25 2.26
C LEU A 24 10.23 -10.21 0.81
N VAL A 25 10.36 -11.36 0.15
CA VAL A 25 10.75 -11.42 -1.26
C VAL A 25 9.64 -10.84 -2.12
N LEU A 26 8.38 -11.19 -1.87
CA LEU A 26 7.25 -10.64 -2.61
C LEU A 26 7.09 -9.14 -2.37
N ASP A 27 7.23 -8.68 -1.13
CA ASP A 27 7.18 -7.27 -0.76
C ASP A 27 8.32 -6.47 -1.41
N THR A 28 9.51 -7.05 -1.54
CA THR A 28 10.64 -6.43 -2.24
C THR A 28 10.36 -6.25 -3.73
N ILE A 29 9.78 -7.27 -4.38
CA ILE A 29 9.36 -7.17 -5.78
C ILE A 29 8.25 -6.12 -5.91
N GLY A 30 7.26 -6.11 -5.01
CA GLY A 30 6.19 -5.12 -4.94
C GLY A 30 6.72 -3.69 -4.81
N LEU A 31 7.70 -3.48 -3.91
CA LEU A 31 8.41 -2.21 -3.73
C LEU A 31 9.05 -1.72 -5.02
N VAL A 32 9.81 -2.59 -5.71
CA VAL A 32 10.48 -2.24 -6.97
C VAL A 32 9.44 -1.89 -8.04
N ILE A 33 8.36 -2.66 -8.17
CA ILE A 33 7.28 -2.38 -9.13
C ILE A 33 6.63 -1.03 -8.82
N ALA A 34 6.31 -0.74 -7.55
CA ALA A 34 5.73 0.53 -7.15
C ALA A 34 6.65 1.71 -7.50
N LEU A 35 7.96 1.60 -7.23
CA LEU A 35 8.95 2.61 -7.61
C LEU A 35 9.05 2.79 -9.14
N LEU A 36 8.99 1.71 -9.92
CA LEU A 36 8.97 1.79 -11.38
C LEU A 36 7.72 2.53 -11.88
N ILE A 37 6.54 2.21 -11.35
CA ILE A 37 5.29 2.92 -11.69
C ILE A 37 5.42 4.41 -11.34
N ALA A 38 5.94 4.74 -10.15
CA ALA A 38 6.18 6.12 -9.74
C ALA A 38 7.12 6.85 -10.70
N ALA A 39 8.26 6.24 -11.04
CA ALA A 39 9.26 6.81 -11.94
C ALA A 39 8.70 7.05 -13.35
N PHE A 40 7.97 6.07 -13.91
CA PHE A 40 7.30 6.25 -15.20
C PHE A 40 6.26 7.36 -15.16
N SER A 41 5.49 7.44 -14.08
CA SER A 41 4.44 8.46 -13.93
C SER A 41 5.02 9.86 -13.80
N TRP A 42 6.12 10.00 -13.07
CA TRP A 42 6.87 11.25 -12.99
C TRP A 42 7.44 11.67 -14.34
N ARG A 43 7.96 10.70 -15.12
CA ARG A 43 8.42 10.97 -16.49
C ARG A 43 7.29 11.48 -17.39
N ILE A 44 6.09 10.88 -17.33
CA ILE A 44 4.92 11.37 -18.09
C ILE A 44 4.51 12.76 -17.62
N TYR A 45 4.52 13.02 -16.31
CA TYR A 45 4.26 14.35 -15.77
C TYR A 45 5.20 15.38 -16.37
N ASN A 46 6.50 15.09 -16.46
CA ASN A 46 7.46 16.01 -17.07
C ASN A 46 7.20 16.28 -18.56
N MET A 47 6.65 15.30 -19.31
CA MET A 47 6.36 15.42 -20.74
C MET A 47 5.03 16.11 -21.07
N HIS A 48 4.03 16.05 -20.18
CA HIS A 48 2.68 16.57 -20.43
C HIS A 48 2.27 17.70 -19.48
N LYS A 49 2.97 17.89 -18.36
CA LYS A 49 2.68 18.87 -17.31
C LYS A 49 1.25 18.78 -16.75
N GLU A 50 0.59 17.64 -16.89
CA GLU A 50 -0.73 17.39 -16.29
C GLU A 50 -0.58 16.87 -14.86
N ASN A 51 -1.09 17.62 -13.88
CA ASN A 51 -0.95 17.31 -12.44
C ASN A 51 -1.45 15.91 -12.03
N ARG A 52 -2.40 15.32 -12.77
CA ARG A 52 -2.88 13.95 -12.48
C ARG A 52 -1.76 12.91 -12.47
N TYR A 53 -0.74 13.07 -13.32
CA TYR A 53 0.39 12.13 -13.37
C TYR A 53 1.36 12.36 -12.21
N ALA A 54 1.49 13.60 -11.73
CA ALA A 54 2.27 13.89 -10.53
C ALA A 54 1.61 13.29 -9.28
N TYR A 55 0.30 13.45 -9.11
CA TYR A 55 -0.44 12.81 -8.02
C TYR A 55 -0.37 11.28 -8.10
N PHE A 56 -0.43 10.71 -9.31
CA PHE A 56 -0.28 9.28 -9.50
C PHE A 56 1.12 8.81 -9.12
N ALA A 57 2.17 9.53 -9.52
CA ALA A 57 3.53 9.25 -9.10
C ALA A 57 3.68 9.32 -7.56
N LEU A 58 3.15 10.38 -6.94
CA LEU A 58 3.17 10.56 -5.50
C LEU A 58 2.45 9.41 -4.78
N ALA A 59 1.31 8.96 -5.29
CA ALA A 59 0.58 7.83 -4.73
C ALA A 59 1.43 6.55 -4.68
N PHE A 60 2.15 6.24 -5.77
CA PHE A 60 3.04 5.09 -5.81
C PHE A 60 4.32 5.27 -4.99
N VAL A 61 4.80 6.50 -4.80
CA VAL A 61 5.86 6.78 -3.82
C VAL A 61 5.36 6.48 -2.40
N CYS A 62 4.15 6.93 -2.03
CA CYS A 62 3.56 6.62 -0.73
C CYS A 62 3.40 5.12 -0.51
N ILE A 63 2.90 4.39 -1.51
CA ILE A 63 2.80 2.91 -1.47
C ILE A 63 4.18 2.26 -1.32
N ALA A 64 5.19 2.73 -2.08
CA ALA A 64 6.55 2.22 -1.98
C ALA A 64 7.17 2.47 -0.58
N VAL A 65 6.93 3.64 0.00
CA VAL A 65 7.34 3.93 1.38
C VAL A 65 6.66 2.96 2.36
N GLY A 66 5.36 2.68 2.17
CA GLY A 66 4.64 1.65 2.93
C GLY A 66 5.29 0.27 2.86
N PHE A 67 5.59 -0.22 1.65
CA PHE A 67 6.34 -1.47 1.46
C PHE A 67 7.72 -1.44 2.12
N GLY A 68 8.43 -0.31 2.04
CA GLY A 68 9.74 -0.15 2.68
C GLY A 68 9.66 -0.32 4.20
N PHE A 69 8.66 0.27 4.85
CA PHE A 69 8.45 0.10 6.29
C PHE A 69 8.01 -1.31 6.65
N LYS A 70 7.13 -1.94 5.85
CA LYS A 70 6.73 -3.35 6.02
C LYS A 70 7.95 -4.30 5.95
N LEU A 71 8.83 -4.10 4.97
CA LEU A 71 10.07 -4.87 4.83
C LEU A 71 11.00 -4.69 6.03
N LEU A 72 11.12 -3.45 6.54
CA LEU A 72 11.95 -3.17 7.70
C LEU A 72 11.40 -3.82 8.98
N THR A 73 10.09 -3.70 9.23
CA THR A 73 9.45 -4.28 10.43
C THR A 73 9.49 -5.81 10.40
N ASN A 74 9.09 -6.42 9.28
CA ASN A 74 9.10 -7.87 9.11
C ASN A 74 10.53 -8.42 9.07
N GLY A 75 11.47 -7.70 8.45
CA GLY A 75 12.88 -8.10 8.38
C GLY A 75 13.54 -8.16 9.76
N ILE A 76 13.31 -7.16 10.62
CA ILE A 76 13.81 -7.18 12.00
C ILE A 76 13.18 -8.32 12.81
N TYR A 77 11.91 -8.63 12.53
CA TYR A 77 11.21 -9.72 13.19
C TYR A 77 11.77 -11.10 12.80
N TYR A 78 11.98 -11.36 11.51
CA TYR A 78 12.43 -12.67 11.02
C TYR A 78 13.93 -12.94 11.22
N PHE A 79 14.79 -11.92 11.19
CA PHE A 79 16.25 -12.10 11.25
C PHE A 79 16.84 -11.73 12.61
N GLU A 80 17.15 -12.73 13.43
CA GLU A 80 17.70 -12.55 14.78
C GLU A 80 18.96 -11.65 14.85
N PRO A 81 19.95 -11.75 13.94
CA PRO A 81 21.12 -10.87 14.00
C PRO A 81 20.77 -9.39 13.85
N ILE A 82 19.78 -9.07 13.02
CA ILE A 82 19.30 -7.69 12.81
C ILE A 82 18.55 -7.22 14.06
N ARG A 83 17.74 -8.09 14.66
CA ARG A 83 17.03 -7.83 15.92
C ARG A 83 17.99 -7.48 17.06
N ASP A 84 19.08 -8.22 17.20
CA ASP A 84 20.06 -8.01 18.27
C ASP A 84 20.84 -6.71 18.07
N VAL A 85 21.21 -6.37 16.83
CA VAL A 85 21.85 -5.08 16.50
C VAL A 85 20.89 -3.92 16.77
N ALA A 86 19.64 -4.02 16.33
CA ALA A 86 18.63 -2.99 16.56
C ALA A 86 18.39 -2.77 18.07
N ALA A 87 18.27 -3.87 18.84
CA ALA A 87 18.16 -3.81 20.30
C ALA A 87 19.39 -3.16 20.94
N GLY A 88 20.60 -3.45 20.46
CA GLY A 88 21.85 -2.87 20.93
C GLY A 88 21.95 -1.35 20.69
N VAL A 89 21.64 -0.89 19.47
CA VAL A 89 21.69 0.54 19.10
C VAL A 89 20.68 1.37 19.88
N LEU A 90 19.51 0.81 20.17
CA LEU A 90 18.37 1.56 20.72
C LEU A 90 18.25 1.45 22.24
N LYS A 91 18.99 0.52 22.87
CA LYS A 91 19.10 0.35 24.34
C LYS A 91 19.35 1.65 25.13
N PRO A 92 20.20 2.60 24.68
CA PRO A 92 20.47 3.83 25.44
C PRO A 92 19.27 4.78 25.53
N VAL A 93 18.40 4.78 24.51
CA VAL A 93 17.26 5.70 24.40
C VAL A 93 16.01 5.09 25.04
N ALA A 94 15.87 3.77 24.96
CA ALA A 94 14.63 3.09 25.34
C ALA A 94 14.60 2.49 26.74
N GLY A 95 15.76 2.40 27.39
CA GLY A 95 15.89 1.81 28.71
C GLY A 95 15.85 0.27 28.73
N PRO A 96 16.05 -0.34 29.92
CA PRO A 96 16.25 -1.78 30.08
C PRO A 96 14.96 -2.63 30.01
N ARG A 97 13.77 -2.02 29.87
CA ARG A 97 12.50 -2.75 29.80
C ARG A 97 12.07 -2.91 28.35
N LEU A 98 11.57 -4.11 28.01
CA LEU A 98 11.06 -4.55 26.70
C LEU A 98 10.00 -3.65 26.02
N ALA A 99 9.63 -2.51 26.61
CA ALA A 99 8.76 -1.49 26.02
C ALA A 99 9.29 -0.95 24.67
N PHE A 100 10.58 -1.12 24.38
CA PHE A 100 11.15 -0.68 23.11
C PHE A 100 10.64 -1.47 21.90
N ALA A 101 10.58 -2.79 22.00
CA ALA A 101 10.15 -3.64 20.90
C ALA A 101 8.71 -3.29 20.51
N ASP A 102 7.84 -3.10 21.51
CA ASP A 102 6.44 -2.68 21.30
C ASP A 102 6.37 -1.30 20.60
N LEU A 103 7.12 -0.30 21.09
CA LEU A 103 7.15 1.03 20.45
C LEU A 103 7.66 0.96 19.00
N PHE A 104 8.72 0.19 18.76
CA PHE A 104 9.30 0.00 17.43
C PHE A 104 8.30 -0.62 16.47
N TYR A 105 7.66 -1.73 16.85
CA TYR A 105 6.66 -2.38 15.99
C TYR A 105 5.46 -1.48 15.75
N ARG A 106 4.94 -0.80 16.78
CA ARG A 106 3.82 0.15 16.63
C ARG A 106 4.16 1.30 15.70
N ALA A 107 5.35 1.90 15.85
CA ALA A 107 5.80 2.98 15.00
C ALA A 107 5.99 2.49 13.55
N GLY A 108 6.60 1.32 13.39
CA GLY A 108 6.80 0.68 12.08
C GLY A 108 5.48 0.39 11.37
N PHE A 109 4.51 -0.23 12.04
CA PHE A 109 3.17 -0.46 11.49
C PHE A 109 2.46 0.85 11.15
N PHE A 110 2.56 1.87 12.00
CA PHE A 110 1.98 3.18 11.67
C PHE A 110 2.62 3.78 10.40
N LEU A 111 3.94 3.71 10.29
CA LEU A 111 4.70 4.20 9.14
C LEU A 111 4.51 3.35 7.87
N GLU A 112 4.06 2.10 8.01
CA GLU A 112 3.57 1.27 6.89
C GLU A 112 2.17 1.72 6.46
N MET A 113 1.23 1.77 7.41
CA MET A 113 -0.20 1.97 7.14
C MET A 113 -0.52 3.38 6.62
N ALA A 114 0.09 4.42 7.20
CA ALA A 114 -0.25 5.79 6.85
C ALA A 114 0.12 6.15 5.39
N PRO A 115 1.34 5.85 4.88
CA PRO A 115 1.66 6.01 3.47
C PRO A 115 0.84 5.10 2.56
N TRP A 116 0.55 3.86 2.97
CA TRP A 116 -0.29 2.95 2.17
C TRP A 116 -1.68 3.52 1.92
N LEU A 117 -2.39 3.90 2.99
CA LEU A 117 -3.72 4.52 2.89
C LEU A 117 -3.67 5.86 2.17
N GLY A 118 -2.62 6.66 2.41
CA GLY A 118 -2.37 7.90 1.67
C GLY A 118 -2.25 7.68 0.17
N GLY A 119 -1.51 6.64 -0.24
CA GLY A 119 -1.40 6.23 -1.64
C GLY A 119 -2.73 5.81 -2.24
N LEU A 120 -3.49 4.94 -1.56
CA LEU A 120 -4.82 4.51 -2.02
C LEU A 120 -5.79 5.69 -2.16
N LEU A 121 -5.78 6.62 -1.20
CA LEU A 121 -6.61 7.81 -1.27
C LEU A 121 -6.25 8.70 -2.47
N LEU A 122 -4.96 8.94 -2.73
CA LEU A 122 -4.54 9.70 -3.90
C LEU A 122 -5.00 9.01 -5.19
N LEU A 123 -4.92 7.69 -5.27
CA LEU A 123 -5.46 6.92 -6.39
C LEU A 123 -6.98 7.07 -6.53
N PHE A 124 -7.70 7.09 -5.42
CA PHE A 124 -9.14 7.36 -5.41
C PHE A 124 -9.46 8.74 -5.99
N PHE A 125 -8.77 9.81 -5.57
CA PHE A 125 -8.99 11.14 -6.16
C PHE A 125 -8.67 11.19 -7.65
N ILE A 126 -7.62 10.52 -8.10
CA ILE A 126 -7.27 10.46 -9.52
C ILE A 126 -8.30 9.67 -10.33
N SER A 127 -8.95 8.67 -9.72
CA SER A 127 -9.98 7.84 -10.37
C SER A 127 -11.29 8.60 -10.64
N GLN A 128 -11.55 9.71 -9.93
CA GLN A 128 -12.75 10.51 -10.11
C GLN A 128 -12.66 11.34 -11.41
N LYS A 129 -13.73 11.34 -12.21
CA LYS A 129 -13.78 12.12 -13.47
C LYS A 129 -13.77 13.63 -13.14
N PRO A 130 -13.04 14.46 -13.91
CA PRO A 130 -12.96 15.90 -13.70
C PRO A 130 -14.25 16.69 -14.02
N ARG A 131 -15.33 16.03 -14.48
CA ARG A 131 -16.54 16.70 -14.98
C ARG A 131 -17.35 17.41 -13.88
N GLU A 132 -17.06 17.10 -12.61
CA GLU A 132 -17.63 17.74 -11.43
C GLU A 132 -16.52 18.21 -10.49
N ARG A 133 -15.45 18.84 -11.01
CA ARG A 133 -14.57 19.65 -10.15
C ARG A 133 -15.34 20.85 -9.62
N LEU A 134 -16.17 20.58 -8.60
CA LEU A 134 -16.85 21.54 -7.75
C LEU A 134 -15.77 22.44 -7.15
N HIS A 135 -15.85 23.73 -7.46
CA HIS A 135 -15.09 24.87 -6.91
C HIS A 135 -13.83 24.56 -6.08
N LYS A 136 -12.67 25.06 -6.55
CA LYS A 136 -11.31 25.10 -5.93
C LYS A 136 -11.19 25.08 -4.39
N TYR A 137 -12.18 25.57 -3.65
CA TYR A 137 -12.23 25.56 -2.18
C TYR A 137 -12.70 24.23 -1.57
N TYR A 138 -13.53 23.44 -2.25
CA TYR A 138 -13.96 22.12 -1.78
C TYR A 138 -12.81 21.09 -1.80
N GLU A 139 -11.86 21.25 -2.73
CA GLU A 139 -10.70 20.35 -2.86
C GLU A 139 -9.79 20.39 -1.61
N LEU A 140 -9.50 21.57 -1.06
CA LEU A 140 -8.64 21.72 0.12
C LEU A 140 -9.27 21.16 1.39
N THR A 141 -10.56 21.43 1.62
CA THR A 141 -11.28 20.95 2.80
C THR A 141 -11.47 19.43 2.75
N GLN A 142 -11.73 18.88 1.56
CA GLN A 142 -11.84 17.44 1.36
C GLN A 142 -10.48 16.76 1.58
N ILE A 143 -9.40 17.26 0.99
CA ILE A 143 -8.05 16.73 1.24
C ILE A 143 -7.69 16.79 2.72
N GLY A 144 -7.98 17.91 3.41
CA GLY A 144 -7.74 18.05 4.85
C GLY A 144 -8.52 17.04 5.70
N LEU A 145 -9.82 16.87 5.41
CA LEU A 145 -10.67 15.88 6.08
C LEU A 145 -10.15 14.46 5.87
N PHE A 146 -9.68 14.14 4.66
CA PHE A 146 -9.16 12.83 4.35
C PHE A 146 -7.77 12.57 4.96
N VAL A 147 -6.89 13.57 5.02
CA VAL A 147 -5.62 13.47 5.75
C VAL A 147 -5.90 13.22 7.24
N TYR A 148 -6.85 13.96 7.82
CA TYR A 148 -7.31 13.72 9.18
C TYR A 148 -7.84 12.29 9.36
N LEU A 149 -8.68 11.81 8.44
CA LEU A 149 -9.24 10.47 8.48
C LEU A 149 -8.17 9.38 8.35
N ILE A 150 -7.15 9.58 7.50
CA ILE A 150 -6.01 8.66 7.37
C ILE A 150 -5.22 8.61 8.67
N LEU A 151 -4.90 9.76 9.26
CA LEU A 151 -4.16 9.80 10.51
C LEU A 151 -4.96 9.14 11.63
N LEU A 152 -6.24 9.44 11.73
CA LEU A 152 -7.14 8.84 12.70
C LEU A 152 -7.22 7.32 12.50
N ILE A 153 -7.42 6.84 11.27
CA ILE A 153 -7.49 5.41 10.97
C ILE A 153 -6.14 4.75 11.20
N SER A 154 -5.02 5.39 10.89
CA SER A 154 -3.68 4.82 11.13
C SER A 154 -3.40 4.70 12.63
N VAL A 155 -3.85 5.67 13.43
CA VAL A 155 -3.79 5.60 14.90
C VAL A 155 -4.69 4.49 15.43
N VAL A 156 -5.94 4.39 14.96
CA VAL A 156 -6.88 3.34 15.39
C VAL A 156 -6.42 1.95 14.93
N SER A 157 -5.84 1.85 13.75
CA SER A 157 -5.36 0.58 13.19
C SER A 157 -4.12 0.05 13.90
N ASN A 158 -3.37 0.91 14.61
CA ASN A 158 -2.31 0.48 15.52
C ASN A 158 -2.82 -0.53 16.56
N PHE A 159 -4.10 -0.44 16.92
CA PHE A 159 -4.73 -1.34 17.87
C PHE A 159 -5.34 -2.60 17.22
N THR A 160 -5.64 -2.55 15.91
CA THR A 160 -6.32 -3.65 15.21
C THR A 160 -5.94 -3.71 13.72
N PHE A 161 -5.10 -4.68 13.35
CA PHE A 161 -4.71 -4.99 11.96
C PHE A 161 -5.91 -5.08 11.01
N PHE A 162 -7.03 -5.63 11.49
CA PHE A 162 -8.29 -5.76 10.78
C PHE A 162 -8.84 -4.42 10.22
N VAL A 163 -8.76 -3.33 10.99
CA VAL A 163 -9.31 -2.02 10.59
C VAL A 163 -8.57 -1.45 9.39
N PHE A 164 -7.26 -1.68 9.29
CA PHE A 164 -6.45 -1.22 8.17
C PHE A 164 -6.86 -1.90 6.85
N TYR A 165 -6.96 -3.23 6.82
CA TYR A 165 -7.36 -3.95 5.60
C TYR A 165 -8.82 -3.71 5.22
N LEU A 166 -9.71 -3.57 6.21
CA LEU A 166 -11.10 -3.20 5.95
C LEU A 166 -11.19 -1.82 5.31
N THR A 167 -10.47 -0.83 5.85
CA THR A 167 -10.42 0.52 5.27
C THR A 167 -9.87 0.49 3.84
N SER A 168 -8.75 -0.20 3.63
CA SER A 168 -8.14 -0.35 2.31
C SER A 168 -9.08 -1.04 1.31
N THR A 169 -9.84 -2.05 1.75
CA THR A 169 -10.86 -2.73 0.96
C THR A 169 -11.97 -1.76 0.51
N VAL A 170 -12.44 -0.89 1.41
CA VAL A 170 -13.45 0.12 1.07
C VAL A 170 -12.90 1.11 0.03
N LEU A 171 -11.69 1.66 0.24
CA LEU A 171 -11.06 2.58 -0.71
C LEU A 171 -10.84 1.93 -2.08
N LEU A 172 -10.32 0.69 -2.12
CA LEU A 172 -10.13 -0.06 -3.35
C LEU A 172 -11.45 -0.36 -4.07
N SER A 173 -12.52 -0.67 -3.32
CA SER A 173 -13.85 -0.87 -3.90
C SER A 173 -14.36 0.39 -4.60
N LEU A 174 -14.16 1.56 -3.99
CA LEU A 174 -14.52 2.84 -4.59
C LEU A 174 -13.67 3.15 -5.84
N ILE A 175 -12.37 2.86 -5.81
CA ILE A 175 -11.47 2.97 -6.97
C ILE A 175 -11.97 2.09 -8.11
N VAL A 176 -12.23 0.80 -7.85
CA VAL A 176 -12.74 -0.16 -8.84
C VAL A 176 -14.06 0.32 -9.44
N LEU A 177 -15.00 0.78 -8.61
CA LEU A 177 -16.30 1.29 -9.05
C LEU A 177 -16.14 2.53 -9.95
N ASN A 178 -15.24 3.45 -9.62
CA ASN A 178 -14.95 4.61 -10.45
C ASN A 178 -14.34 4.22 -11.80
N TYR A 179 -13.39 3.29 -11.81
CA TYR A 179 -12.81 2.77 -13.06
C TYR A 179 -13.82 1.97 -13.89
N TYR A 180 -14.72 1.23 -13.26
CA TYR A 180 -15.82 0.54 -13.92
C TYR A 180 -16.77 1.53 -14.61
N LYS A 181 -17.24 2.57 -13.89
CA LYS A 181 -18.02 3.66 -14.48
C LYS A 181 -17.28 4.36 -15.61
N ASN A 182 -15.97 4.57 -15.47
CA ASN A 182 -15.15 5.19 -16.52
C ASN A 182 -15.03 4.29 -17.76
N TYR A 183 -14.92 2.97 -17.57
CA TYR A 183 -14.89 1.99 -18.64
C TYR A 183 -16.22 1.95 -19.41
N LEU A 184 -17.36 1.87 -18.72
CA LEU A 184 -18.68 1.87 -19.37
C LEU A 184 -18.91 3.12 -20.23
N ASN A 185 -18.41 4.28 -19.79
CA ASN A 185 -18.59 5.53 -20.52
C ASN A 185 -17.65 5.70 -21.72
N ASN A 186 -16.43 5.16 -21.67
CA ASN A 186 -15.40 5.45 -22.67
C ASN A 186 -15.05 4.23 -23.55
N GLY A 187 -15.44 3.01 -23.17
CA GLY A 187 -15.12 1.76 -23.87
C GLY A 187 -13.63 1.42 -23.98
N ASN A 188 -12.75 2.12 -23.25
CA ASN A 188 -11.31 2.00 -23.43
C ASN A 188 -10.74 0.74 -22.75
N SER A 189 -10.18 -0.18 -23.53
CA SER A 189 -9.58 -1.42 -23.01
C SER A 189 -8.42 -1.19 -22.04
N ASN A 190 -7.68 -0.08 -22.12
CA ASN A 190 -6.65 0.25 -21.13
C ASN A 190 -7.28 0.57 -19.78
N THR A 191 -8.42 1.27 -19.76
CA THR A 191 -9.18 1.53 -18.53
C THR A 191 -9.66 0.23 -17.89
N LEU A 192 -10.10 -0.74 -18.70
CA LEU A 192 -10.48 -2.08 -18.23
C LEU A 192 -9.31 -2.81 -17.55
N ARG A 193 -8.10 -2.72 -18.10
CA ARG A 193 -6.91 -3.35 -17.49
C ARG A 193 -6.51 -2.71 -16.17
N VAL A 194 -6.60 -1.39 -16.08
CA VAL A 194 -6.40 -0.68 -14.81
C VAL A 194 -7.45 -1.12 -13.78
N MET A 195 -8.71 -1.26 -14.20
CA MET A 195 -9.77 -1.78 -13.33
C MET A 195 -9.46 -3.20 -12.84
N TRP A 196 -9.01 -4.10 -13.72
CA TRP A 196 -8.61 -5.46 -13.33
C TRP A 196 -7.44 -5.47 -12.35
N ALA A 197 -6.44 -4.61 -12.53
CA ALA A 197 -5.35 -4.46 -11.56
C ALA A 197 -5.88 -4.09 -10.17
N PHE A 198 -6.77 -3.09 -10.08
CA PHE A 198 -7.40 -2.69 -8.81
C PHE A 198 -8.36 -3.74 -8.25
N MET A 199 -9.00 -4.54 -9.09
CA MET A 199 -9.84 -5.65 -8.66
C MET A 199 -9.00 -6.77 -8.02
N LEU A 200 -7.83 -7.09 -8.59
CA LEU A 200 -6.88 -8.04 -7.99
C LEU A 200 -6.38 -7.53 -6.63
N MET A 201 -6.01 -6.26 -6.55
CA MET A 201 -5.62 -5.63 -5.27
C MET A 201 -6.78 -5.63 -4.26
N LEU A 202 -8.02 -5.39 -4.70
CA LEU A 202 -9.21 -5.46 -3.84
C LEU A 202 -9.41 -6.88 -3.29
N CYS A 203 -9.35 -7.90 -4.14
CA CYS A 203 -9.44 -9.29 -3.72
C CYS A 203 -8.35 -9.64 -2.70
N ALA A 204 -7.12 -9.19 -2.91
CA ALA A 204 -6.04 -9.37 -1.94
C ALA A 204 -6.39 -8.80 -0.56
N HIS A 205 -6.91 -7.57 -0.49
CA HIS A 205 -7.27 -6.94 0.79
C HIS A 205 -8.48 -7.61 1.46
N VAL A 206 -9.45 -8.09 0.68
CA VAL A 206 -10.54 -8.91 1.22
C VAL A 206 -9.97 -10.19 1.86
N LEU A 207 -9.03 -10.88 1.20
CA LEU A 207 -8.38 -12.04 1.80
C LEU A 207 -7.65 -11.67 3.10
N PHE A 208 -6.92 -10.55 3.12
CA PHE A 208 -6.23 -10.06 4.31
C PHE A 208 -7.16 -9.77 5.50
N VAL A 209 -8.37 -9.25 5.26
CA VAL A 209 -9.40 -9.06 6.29
C VAL A 209 -9.78 -10.39 6.96
N PHE A 210 -9.82 -11.48 6.19
CA PHE A 210 -10.26 -12.80 6.65
C PHE A 210 -9.13 -13.73 7.11
N VAL A 211 -7.88 -13.26 7.19
CA VAL A 211 -6.74 -14.12 7.55
C VAL A 211 -6.90 -14.78 8.93
N PHE A 212 -7.64 -14.17 9.85
CA PHE A 212 -7.95 -14.79 11.15
C PHE A 212 -8.73 -16.11 11.04
N LEU A 213 -9.41 -16.37 9.92
CA LEU A 213 -10.11 -17.64 9.66
C LEU A 213 -9.14 -18.74 9.20
N TRP A 214 -8.17 -18.39 8.36
CA TRP A 214 -7.18 -19.32 7.83
C TRP A 214 -5.91 -18.56 7.39
N SER A 215 -4.77 -18.86 8.02
CA SER A 215 -3.51 -18.17 7.75
C SER A 215 -3.06 -18.28 6.28
N GLY A 216 -3.44 -19.35 5.58
CA GLY A 216 -3.15 -19.53 4.15
C GLY A 216 -3.71 -18.42 3.26
N LEU A 217 -4.76 -17.71 3.69
CA LEU A 217 -5.31 -16.56 2.96
C LEU A 217 -4.30 -15.42 2.80
N TYR A 218 -3.35 -15.28 3.73
CA TYR A 218 -2.29 -14.28 3.66
C TYR A 218 -1.42 -14.48 2.42
N PHE A 219 -0.97 -15.72 2.18
CA PHE A 219 -0.17 -16.07 1.00
C PHE A 219 -0.90 -15.72 -0.31
N PHE A 220 -2.16 -16.13 -0.43
CA PHE A 220 -2.95 -15.82 -1.63
C PHE A 220 -3.18 -14.31 -1.79
N GLY A 221 -3.37 -13.60 -0.68
CA GLY A 221 -3.44 -12.14 -0.66
C GLY A 221 -2.18 -11.50 -1.24
N GLU A 222 -1.00 -11.89 -0.78
CA GLU A 222 0.28 -11.36 -1.28
C GLU A 222 0.49 -11.64 -2.77
N VAL A 223 0.18 -12.86 -3.23
CA VAL A 223 0.27 -13.21 -4.65
C VAL A 223 -0.67 -12.38 -5.52
N LEU A 224 -1.93 -12.20 -5.08
CA LEU A 224 -2.90 -11.37 -5.81
C LEU A 224 -2.52 -9.88 -5.80
N LEU A 225 -1.97 -9.39 -4.68
CA LEU A 225 -1.50 -8.01 -4.57
C LEU A 225 -0.38 -7.75 -5.58
N LEU A 226 0.62 -8.64 -5.62
CA LEU A 226 1.74 -8.56 -6.56
C LEU A 226 1.25 -8.65 -8.02
N ALA A 227 0.34 -9.58 -8.32
CA ALA A 227 -0.27 -9.69 -9.63
C ALA A 227 -1.00 -8.39 -10.03
N GLY A 228 -1.71 -7.75 -9.11
CA GLY A 228 -2.34 -6.45 -9.30
C GLY A 228 -1.34 -5.36 -9.70
N PHE A 229 -0.23 -5.24 -8.97
CA PHE A 229 0.84 -4.29 -9.29
C PHE A 229 1.49 -4.58 -10.65
N LEU A 230 1.73 -5.85 -11.00
CA LEU A 230 2.27 -6.25 -12.30
C LEU A 230 1.34 -5.87 -13.45
N VAL A 231 0.04 -6.18 -13.34
CA VAL A 231 -0.95 -5.79 -14.37
C VAL A 231 -0.99 -4.27 -14.54
N LEU A 232 -0.87 -3.53 -13.44
CA LEU A 232 -0.84 -2.07 -13.49
C LEU A 232 0.41 -1.54 -14.20
N LEU A 233 1.60 -2.05 -13.87
CA LEU A 233 2.87 -1.70 -14.51
C LEU A 233 2.84 -2.02 -16.02
N LEU A 234 2.37 -3.21 -16.40
CA LEU A 234 2.22 -3.63 -17.80
C LEU A 234 1.25 -2.72 -18.56
N THR A 235 0.16 -2.30 -17.93
CA THR A 235 -0.78 -1.37 -18.53
C THR A 235 -0.14 -0.01 -18.74
N TYR A 236 0.64 0.47 -17.76
CA TYR A 236 1.30 1.77 -17.82
C TYR A 236 2.38 1.83 -18.92
N THR A 237 3.24 0.82 -18.97
CA THR A 237 4.30 0.70 -20.00
C THR A 237 3.71 0.66 -21.40
N ARG A 238 2.60 -0.06 -21.62
CA ARG A 238 1.90 -0.08 -22.91
C ARG A 238 1.30 1.28 -23.30
N VAL A 239 0.72 2.00 -22.35
CA VAL A 239 0.16 3.34 -22.60
C VAL A 239 1.27 4.33 -22.98
N VAL A 240 2.43 4.24 -22.35
CA VAL A 240 3.61 5.06 -22.68
C VAL A 240 4.14 4.72 -24.06
N ALA A 241 4.37 3.44 -24.36
CA ALA A 241 4.90 2.98 -25.63
C ALA A 241 4.02 3.44 -26.80
N PHE A 242 2.70 3.26 -26.71
CA PHE A 242 1.76 3.66 -27.76
C PHE A 242 1.76 5.17 -28.04
N ARG A 243 1.93 6.01 -27.01
CA ARG A 243 1.97 7.47 -27.18
C ARG A 243 3.32 7.99 -27.68
N GLY A 244 4.41 7.30 -27.38
CA GLY A 244 5.75 7.62 -27.90
C GLY A 244 5.81 7.49 -29.43
N VAL A 245 5.21 6.43 -29.99
CA VAL A 245 5.21 6.20 -31.45
C VAL A 245 4.47 7.31 -32.21
N LYS A 246 3.37 7.84 -31.68
CA LYS A 246 2.59 8.92 -32.32
C LYS A 246 3.25 10.30 -32.32
N ARG A 247 4.36 10.52 -31.62
CA ARG A 247 5.11 11.79 -31.66
C ARG A 247 6.28 11.77 -32.66
N VAL A 248 6.68 10.57 -33.11
CA VAL A 248 7.82 10.39 -34.04
C VAL A 248 7.34 10.21 -35.49
N ALA A 249 6.06 9.89 -35.67
CA ALA A 249 5.36 9.93 -36.95
C ALA A 249 4.64 11.26 -37.12
#